data_AF-A0A2S5TC12-F1
#
_entry.id   AF-A0A2S5TC12-F1
#
_cell.length_a   1.000
_cell.length_b   1.000
_cell.length_c   1.000
_cell.angle_alpha   90.00
_cell.angle_beta   90.00
_cell.angle_gamma   90.00
#
_symmetry.space_group_name_H-M   'P 1'
#
loop_
_entity.id
_entity.type
_entity.pdbx_description
1 polymer ?
#
loop_
_entity_poly.entity_id
_entity_poly.type
_entity_poly.pdbx_seq_one_letter_code
_entity_poly.pdbx_strand_id
1 'polypeptide(L)'
;MQLYFDANTRYRLGDERALYERLLEHSRFCVEVPSGKRADGLMLRAATAAGGLVVSRDKYRDFRKRYRRLIDDPARLLAGSAGGGRLRVPGLGLDLPLPVSAETAWAELAPLLGTGTTPLR
;
A
#
# COMPACT_ATOMS: atom_id res chain seq x y z
N MET A 1 -0.31 -3.16 9.00
CA MET A 1 -0.64 -2.54 7.69
C MET A 1 0.47 -2.90 6.72
N GLN A 2 0.14 -3.29 5.48
CA GLN A 2 1.10 -3.62 4.45
C GLN A 2 0.76 -2.88 3.15
N LEU A 3 1.79 -2.38 2.47
CA LEU A 3 1.74 -1.78 1.14
C LEU A 3 2.21 -2.81 0.12
N TYR A 4 1.48 -2.94 -0.98
CA TYR A 4 1.81 -3.88 -2.05
C TYR A 4 2.15 -3.12 -3.32
N PHE A 5 3.28 -3.46 -3.92
CA PHE A 5 3.77 -2.85 -5.15
C PHE A 5 3.97 -3.91 -6.23
N ASP A 6 3.69 -3.54 -7.48
CA ASP A 6 3.99 -4.40 -8.63
C ASP A 6 5.50 -4.48 -8.88
N ALA A 7 5.94 -5.59 -9.47
CA ALA A 7 7.35 -5.81 -9.80
C ALA A 7 7.94 -4.72 -10.73
N ASN A 8 7.08 -4.02 -11.49
CA ASN A 8 7.49 -2.98 -12.42
C ASN A 8 7.54 -1.57 -11.79
N THR A 9 7.12 -1.41 -10.54
CA THR A 9 7.05 -0.10 -9.87
C THR A 9 8.41 0.60 -9.89
N ARG A 10 9.50 -0.12 -9.59
CA ARG A 10 10.89 0.38 -9.66
C ARG A 10 11.27 1.05 -10.98
N TYR A 11 10.69 0.63 -12.10
CA TYR A 11 11.00 1.18 -13.43
C TYR A 11 10.15 2.39 -13.80
N ARG A 12 9.09 2.67 -13.03
CA ARG A 12 8.13 3.75 -13.29
C ARG A 12 8.39 5.01 -12.45
N LEU A 13 9.20 4.89 -11.40
CA LEU A 13 9.35 5.92 -10.38
C LEU A 13 10.39 7.01 -10.70
N GLY A 14 11.21 6.85 -11.73
CA GLY A 14 12.23 7.85 -12.08
C GLY A 14 13.11 8.22 -10.88
N ASP A 15 13.12 9.51 -10.52
CA ASP A 15 13.91 10.05 -9.41
C ASP A 15 13.44 9.56 -8.02
N GLU A 16 12.16 9.14 -7.87
CA GLU A 16 11.63 8.61 -6.61
C GLU A 16 12.07 7.16 -6.33
N ARG A 17 12.78 6.54 -7.27
CA ARG A 17 13.23 5.14 -7.15
C ARG A 17 14.09 4.93 -5.89
N ALA A 18 14.99 5.86 -5.57
CA ALA A 18 15.86 5.73 -4.39
C ALA A 18 15.04 5.69 -3.09
N LEU A 19 13.95 6.47 -3.02
CA LEU A 19 13.07 6.47 -1.87
C LEU A 19 12.27 5.17 -1.75
N TYR A 20 11.81 4.66 -2.88
CA TYR A 20 11.12 3.39 -2.96
C TYR A 20 12.02 2.22 -2.52
N GLU A 21 13.28 2.19 -2.95
CA GLU A 21 14.24 1.16 -2.51
C GLU A 21 14.44 1.18 -0.99
N ARG A 22 14.52 2.37 -0.37
CA ARG A 22 14.55 2.51 1.10
C ARG A 22 13.27 2.02 1.76
N LEU A 23 12.10 2.29 1.16
CA LEU A 23 10.81 1.77 1.63
C LEU A 23 10.78 0.23 1.65
N LEU A 24 11.42 -0.42 0.67
CA LEU A 24 11.47 -1.88 0.57
C LEU A 24 12.38 -2.54 1.61
N GLU A 25 13.33 -1.82 2.21
CA GLU A 25 14.13 -2.32 3.34
C GLU A 25 13.23 -2.65 4.56
N HIS A 26 12.05 -2.02 4.64
CA HIS A 26 11.06 -2.25 5.68
C HIS A 26 10.01 -3.30 5.26
N SER A 27 10.47 -4.53 5.00
CA SER A 27 9.65 -5.65 4.49
C SER A 27 8.43 -6.03 5.35
N ARG A 28 8.42 -5.63 6.64
CA ARG A 28 7.25 -5.75 7.52
C ARG A 28 6.05 -4.94 7.01
N PHE A 29 6.30 -3.78 6.42
CA PHE A 29 5.30 -2.82 5.98
C PHE A 29 5.16 -2.76 4.46
N CYS A 30 6.19 -3.12 3.70
CA CYS A 30 6.22 -3.00 2.24
C CYS A 30 6.52 -4.34 1.59
N VAL A 31 5.74 -4.69 0.58
CA VAL A 31 5.90 -5.92 -0.20
C VAL A 31 5.92 -5.57 -1.67
N GLU A 32 7.08 -5.74 -2.32
CA GLU A 32 7.13 -5.81 -3.78
C GLU A 32 6.87 -7.25 -4.21
N VAL A 33 5.94 -7.43 -5.15
CA VAL A 33 5.64 -8.78 -5.63
C VAL A 33 6.68 -9.26 -6.65
N PRO A 34 7.00 -10.56 -6.68
CA PRO A 34 7.91 -11.11 -7.68
C PRO A 34 7.41 -10.89 -9.11
N SER A 35 8.36 -10.82 -10.06
CA SER A 35 8.05 -10.76 -11.49
C SER A 35 7.11 -11.90 -11.92
N GLY A 36 6.18 -11.58 -12.83
CA GLY A 36 5.14 -12.51 -13.30
C GLY A 36 3.94 -12.68 -12.34
N LYS A 37 3.93 -12.00 -11.18
CA LYS A 37 2.76 -11.93 -10.28
C LYS A 37 2.19 -10.52 -10.24
N ARG A 38 0.89 -10.41 -9.96
CA ARG A 38 0.17 -9.13 -9.77
C ARG A 38 0.03 -8.81 -8.28
N ALA A 39 0.28 -7.56 -7.90
CA ALA A 39 0.12 -7.07 -6.53
C ALA A 39 -1.28 -7.36 -5.98
N ASP A 40 -2.31 -7.07 -6.78
CA ASP A 40 -3.72 -7.25 -6.43
C ASP A 40 -4.04 -8.64 -5.89
N GLY A 41 -3.58 -9.68 -6.59
CA GLY A 41 -3.90 -11.06 -6.22
C GLY A 41 -3.30 -11.48 -4.88
N LEU A 42 -2.09 -11.00 -4.58
CA LEU A 42 -1.40 -11.27 -3.31
C LEU A 42 -2.01 -10.46 -2.17
N MET A 43 -2.26 -9.17 -2.40
CA MET A 43 -2.91 -8.28 -1.44
C MET A 43 -4.31 -8.78 -1.06
N LEU A 44 -5.16 -9.09 -2.04
CA LEU A 44 -6.53 -9.57 -1.80
C LEU A 44 -6.54 -10.91 -1.05
N ARG A 45 -5.58 -11.80 -1.35
CA ARG A 45 -5.41 -13.05 -0.61
C ARG A 45 -5.03 -12.79 0.85
N ALA A 46 -4.03 -11.94 1.09
CA ALA A 46 -3.56 -11.61 2.43
C ALA A 46 -4.66 -10.95 3.26
N ALA A 47 -5.34 -9.95 2.71
CA ALA A 47 -6.45 -9.25 3.37
C ALA A 47 -7.64 -10.20 3.67
N THR A 48 -7.95 -11.12 2.75
CA THR A 48 -8.97 -12.14 2.99
C THR A 48 -8.59 -13.07 4.15
N ALA A 49 -7.36 -13.59 4.14
CA ALA A 49 -6.86 -14.52 5.15
C ALA A 49 -6.78 -13.87 6.55
N ALA A 50 -6.42 -12.59 6.62
CA ALA A 50 -6.34 -11.85 7.87
C ALA A 50 -7.68 -11.26 8.34
N GLY A 51 -8.77 -11.42 7.57
CA GLY A 51 -10.03 -10.71 7.84
C GLY A 51 -9.91 -9.18 7.74
N GLY A 52 -8.87 -8.68 7.09
CA GLY A 52 -8.55 -7.25 7.01
C GLY A 52 -9.34 -6.49 5.95
N LEU A 53 -8.97 -5.22 5.81
CA LEU A 53 -9.47 -4.27 4.82
C LEU A 53 -8.40 -3.92 3.78
N VAL A 54 -8.85 -3.41 2.63
CA VAL A 54 -8.04 -2.94 1.50
C VAL A 54 -8.43 -1.49 1.21
N VAL A 55 -7.44 -0.61 1.08
CA VAL A 55 -7.65 0.75 0.60
C VAL A 55 -7.23 0.83 -0.86
N SER A 56 -8.20 0.98 -1.77
CA SER A 56 -7.97 1.09 -3.22
C SER A 56 -9.19 1.66 -3.93
N ARG A 57 -8.98 2.30 -5.08
CA ARG A 57 -10.07 2.72 -5.98
C ARG A 57 -10.44 1.65 -7.01
N ASP A 58 -9.58 0.65 -7.20
CA ASP A 58 -9.87 -0.42 -8.14
C ASP A 58 -11.05 -1.27 -7.64
N LYS A 59 -11.88 -1.72 -8.59
CA LYS A 59 -13.01 -2.61 -8.35
C LYS A 59 -12.65 -4.09 -8.51
N TYR A 60 -11.42 -4.41 -8.92
CA TYR A 60 -10.86 -5.76 -8.99
C TYR A 60 -11.78 -6.73 -9.75
N ARG A 61 -12.32 -6.30 -10.88
CA ARG A 61 -13.33 -7.07 -11.65
C ARG A 61 -12.84 -8.49 -11.98
N ASP A 62 -11.58 -8.63 -12.35
CA ASP A 62 -10.92 -9.92 -12.64
C ASP A 62 -10.88 -10.88 -11.44
N PHE A 63 -10.80 -10.33 -10.22
CA PHE A 63 -10.63 -11.10 -8.99
C PHE A 63 -11.93 -11.29 -8.21
N ARG A 64 -13.02 -10.63 -8.65
CA ARG A 64 -14.32 -10.62 -7.98
C ARG A 64 -14.88 -12.01 -7.72
N LYS A 65 -14.77 -12.94 -8.68
CA LYS A 65 -15.25 -14.33 -8.51
C LYS A 65 -14.64 -15.01 -7.29
N ARG A 66 -13.36 -14.74 -6.99
CA ARG A 66 -12.60 -15.39 -5.91
C ARG A 66 -12.71 -14.65 -4.58
N TYR A 67 -12.73 -13.31 -4.59
CA TYR A 67 -12.70 -12.49 -3.38
C TYR A 67 -13.96 -11.64 -3.18
N ARG A 68 -15.12 -12.09 -3.69
CA ARG A 68 -16.40 -11.36 -3.66
C ARG A 68 -16.74 -10.80 -2.27
N ARG A 69 -16.54 -11.59 -1.21
CA ARG A 69 -16.86 -11.18 0.17
C ARG A 69 -16.01 -10.02 0.69
N LEU A 70 -14.83 -9.79 0.12
CA LEU A 70 -13.99 -8.64 0.44
C LEU A 70 -14.30 -7.47 -0.50
N ILE A 71 -14.41 -7.75 -1.79
CA ILE A 71 -14.58 -6.72 -2.84
C ILE A 71 -15.95 -6.05 -2.78
N ASP A 72 -17.01 -6.81 -2.51
CA ASP A 72 -18.39 -6.30 -2.49
C ASP A 72 -18.76 -5.74 -1.10
N ASP A 73 -17.88 -5.83 -0.11
CA ASP A 73 -18.10 -5.31 1.24
C ASP A 73 -17.50 -3.89 1.37
N PRO A 74 -18.34 -2.83 1.48
CA PRO A 74 -17.87 -1.46 1.55
C PRO A 74 -17.14 -1.12 2.86
N ALA A 75 -17.23 -1.96 3.90
CA ALA A 75 -16.44 -1.82 5.11
C ALA A 75 -15.04 -2.44 4.96
N ARG A 76 -14.82 -3.27 3.92
CA ARG A 76 -13.55 -3.96 3.67
C ARG A 76 -12.81 -3.47 2.45
N LEU A 77 -13.49 -2.99 1.41
CA LEU A 77 -12.86 -2.31 0.28
C LEU A 77 -13.14 -0.82 0.35
N LEU A 78 -12.19 -0.07 0.91
CA LEU A 78 -12.30 1.36 1.14
C LEU A 78 -11.72 2.13 -0.04
N ALA A 79 -12.49 3.06 -0.59
CA ALA A 79 -11.97 3.98 -1.59
C ALA A 79 -11.05 5.02 -0.93
N GLY A 80 -9.82 5.14 -1.43
CA GLY A 80 -8.88 6.17 -1.02
C GLY A 80 -8.33 6.95 -2.22
N SER A 81 -8.03 8.23 -2.05
CA SER A 81 -7.45 9.06 -3.10
C SER A 81 -6.38 9.98 -2.54
N ALA A 82 -5.29 10.13 -3.28
CA ALA A 82 -4.27 11.16 -3.05
C ALA A 82 -4.29 12.12 -4.24
N GLY A 83 -4.38 13.43 -3.99
CA GLY A 83 -4.42 14.46 -5.02
C GLY A 83 -4.78 15.84 -4.46
N GLY A 84 -4.42 16.91 -5.17
CA GLY A 84 -4.64 18.29 -4.70
C GLY A 84 -3.99 18.58 -3.34
N GLY A 85 -2.84 17.95 -3.07
CA GLY A 85 -2.12 18.07 -1.80
C GLY A 85 -2.83 17.43 -0.60
N ARG A 86 -3.75 16.48 -0.82
CA ARG A 86 -4.49 15.81 0.26
C ARG A 86 -4.63 14.31 0.04
N LEU A 87 -4.63 13.56 1.15
CA LEU A 87 -5.00 12.15 1.23
C LEU A 87 -6.39 12.04 1.84
N ARG A 88 -7.31 11.39 1.13
CA ARG A 88 -8.69 11.14 1.58
C ARG A 88 -8.98 9.66 1.59
N VAL A 89 -9.40 9.13 2.73
CA VAL A 89 -9.95 7.77 2.87
C VAL A 89 -11.21 7.86 3.75
N PRO A 90 -12.38 8.18 3.17
CA PRO A 90 -13.60 8.42 3.94
C PRO A 90 -14.01 7.24 4.82
N GLY A 91 -13.80 6.01 4.37
CA GLY A 91 -14.10 4.80 5.14
C GLY A 91 -13.24 4.64 6.41
N LEU A 92 -12.17 5.42 6.55
CA LEU A 92 -11.34 5.50 7.76
C LEU A 92 -11.49 6.85 8.49
N GLY A 93 -12.36 7.75 8.00
CA GLY A 93 -12.45 9.12 8.52
C GLY A 93 -11.20 9.96 8.29
N LEU A 94 -10.36 9.61 7.30
CA LEU A 94 -9.11 10.30 7.02
C LEU A 94 -9.30 11.36 5.93
N ASP A 95 -8.95 12.61 6.25
CA ASP A 95 -8.77 13.70 5.30
C ASP A 95 -7.60 14.59 5.78
N LEU A 96 -6.41 14.33 5.26
CA LEU A 96 -5.16 14.91 5.74
C LEU A 96 -4.41 15.60 4.60
N PRO A 97 -3.68 16.70 4.86
CA PRO A 97 -2.74 17.24 3.89
C PRO A 97 -1.64 16.21 3.59
N LEU A 98 -1.22 16.13 2.33
CA LEU A 98 0.00 15.42 1.95
C LEU A 98 1.20 16.29 2.30
N PRO A 99 2.33 15.69 2.70
CA PRO A 99 3.59 16.41 2.81
C PRO A 99 3.95 17.08 1.48
N VAL A 100 4.64 18.22 1.56
CA VAL A 100 4.98 19.06 0.40
C VAL A 100 5.94 18.39 -0.58
N SER A 101 6.67 17.35 -0.14
CA SER A 101 7.54 16.53 -0.98
C SER A 101 7.66 15.11 -0.43
N ALA A 102 8.16 14.19 -1.26
CA ALA A 102 8.42 12.81 -0.87
C ALA A 102 9.53 12.72 0.20
N GLU A 103 10.53 13.59 0.16
CA GLU A 103 11.59 13.70 1.16
C GLU A 103 11.04 14.14 2.52
N THR A 104 10.11 15.11 2.52
CA THR A 104 9.44 15.57 3.74
C THR A 104 8.61 14.42 4.34
N ALA A 105 7.82 13.73 3.49
CA ALA A 105 7.06 12.57 3.92
C ALA A 105 7.95 11.48 4.53
N TRP A 106 9.12 11.24 3.95
CA TRP A 106 10.06 10.26 4.46
C TRP A 106 10.73 10.69 5.77
N ALA A 107 11.09 11.96 5.93
CA ALA A 107 11.65 12.48 7.17
C ALA A 107 10.68 12.28 8.35
N GLU A 108 9.37 12.43 8.10
CA GLU A 108 8.32 12.16 9.09
C GLU A 108 8.08 10.66 9.31
N LEU A 109 8.15 9.84 8.25
CA LEU A 109 7.86 8.40 8.30
C LEU A 109 9.01 7.57 8.90
N ALA A 110 10.26 7.85 8.53
CA ALA A 110 11.41 7.01 8.87
C ALA A 110 11.58 6.75 10.39
N PRO A 111 11.37 7.74 11.29
CA PRO A 111 11.40 7.49 12.73
C PRO A 111 10.34 6.48 13.20
N LEU A 112 9.17 6.47 12.57
CA LEU A 112 8.07 5.55 12.88
C LEU A 112 8.36 4.11 12.39
N LEU A 113 9.19 3.97 11.36
CA LEU A 113 9.62 2.67 10.84
C LEU A 113 10.78 2.07 11.65
N GLY A 114 11.58 2.89 12.32
CA GLY A 114 12.80 2.52 13.05
C GLY A 114 12.62 1.97 14.47
N THR A 115 11.43 2.02 15.06
CA THR A 115 11.17 1.51 16.43
C THR A 115 10.93 -0.02 16.48
N GLY A 116 11.32 -0.77 15.44
CA GLY A 116 10.99 -2.18 15.29
C GLY A 116 12.07 -3.06 14.64
N THR A 117 13.34 -2.69 14.76
CA THR A 117 14.45 -3.48 14.21
C THR A 117 14.78 -4.67 15.13
N THR A 118 14.14 -5.81 14.91
CA THR A 118 14.81 -7.09 15.21
C THR A 118 15.60 -7.46 13.95
N PRO A 119 16.95 -7.45 13.98
CA PRO A 119 17.71 -8.00 12.88
C PRO A 119 17.46 -9.51 12.82
N LEU A 120 16.96 -10.00 11.70
CA LEU A 120 17.02 -11.43 11.37
C LEU A 120 18.50 -11.79 11.18
N ARG A 121 19.01 -12.61 12.10
CA ARG A 121 20.27 -13.35 11.93
C ARG A 121 20.05 -14.53 10.99
#